data_AF-A0A450WUV8-F1
#
_entry.id   AF-A0A450WUV8-F1
#
_cell.length_a   1.000
_cell.length_b   1.000
_cell.length_c   1.000
_cell.angle_alpha   90.00
_cell.angle_beta   90.00
_cell.angle_gamma   90.00
#
_symmetry.space_group_name_H-M   'P 1'
#
loop_
_entity.id
_entity.type
_entity.pdbx_description
1 polymer ?
#
loop_
_entity_poly.entity_id
_entity_poly.type
_entity_poly.pdbx_seq_one_letter_code
_entity_poly.pdbx_strand_id
1 'polypeptide(L)'
;MQRIFSSPVAHGDITRLDITAAERTEGIHGTFTTEDIPGENQIGNIIPDEPLLATGEVVYVGQPIAIVVGESAGIARAAMRAITMEYRERPAIFDPREAHAQGQLIAPPVTSSLGNLDEAWKKCHMVVEGTAESGGQEHLYLETQGTLAYPTENGRLKVVSGTQAPSTV
;
A
#
# COMPACT_ATOMS: atom_id res chain seq x y z
N MET A 1 -17.30 -3.27 -12.91
CA MET A 1 -16.44 -3.97 -11.92
C MET A 1 -15.00 -3.54 -12.12
N GLN A 2 -14.24 -3.28 -11.05
CA GLN A 2 -12.82 -2.90 -11.16
C GLN A 2 -11.83 -4.02 -10.81
N ARG A 3 -10.60 -3.90 -11.33
CA ARG A 3 -9.40 -4.65 -10.95
C ARG A 3 -8.21 -3.71 -10.83
N ILE A 4 -7.28 -4.05 -9.94
CA ILE A 4 -6.08 -3.25 -9.67
C ILE A 4 -4.89 -3.98 -10.30
N PHE A 5 -4.18 -3.27 -11.19
CA PHE A 5 -2.86 -3.68 -11.66
C PHE A 5 -1.82 -3.17 -10.67
N SER A 6 -0.95 -4.07 -10.20
CA SER A 6 -0.05 -3.78 -9.09
C SER A 6 1.38 -4.23 -9.36
N SER A 7 2.32 -3.67 -8.59
CA SER A 7 3.75 -3.95 -8.70
C SER A 7 4.04 -5.45 -8.51
N PRO A 8 4.81 -6.09 -9.41
CA PRO A 8 5.32 -7.43 -9.21
C PRO A 8 6.62 -7.46 -8.39
N VAL A 9 7.22 -6.31 -8.08
CA VAL A 9 8.53 -6.20 -7.43
C VAL A 9 8.47 -5.45 -6.11
N ALA A 10 9.39 -5.78 -5.21
CA ALA A 10 9.46 -5.19 -3.88
C ALA A 10 10.02 -3.76 -3.88
N HIS A 11 10.90 -3.42 -4.83
CA HIS A 11 11.45 -2.08 -4.95
C HIS A 11 11.97 -1.87 -6.37
N GLY A 12 11.64 -0.74 -6.99
CA GLY A 12 12.14 -0.44 -8.31
C GLY A 12 11.58 0.85 -8.90
N ASP A 13 12.16 1.28 -10.00
CA ASP A 13 11.69 2.44 -10.76
C ASP A 13 10.84 1.95 -11.93
N ILE A 14 9.64 2.49 -12.10
CA ILE A 14 8.78 2.26 -13.27
C ILE A 14 9.36 3.09 -14.42
N THR A 15 9.91 2.42 -15.44
CA THR A 15 10.50 3.11 -16.60
C THR A 15 9.49 3.30 -17.73
N ARG A 16 8.50 2.42 -17.82
CA ARG A 16 7.42 2.52 -18.81
C ARG A 16 6.17 1.79 -18.32
N LEU A 17 5.00 2.38 -18.54
CA LEU A 17 3.70 1.73 -18.37
C LEU A 17 2.91 1.91 -19.66
N ASP A 18 2.40 0.82 -20.22
CA ASP A 18 1.53 0.84 -21.40
C ASP A 18 0.23 0.10 -21.11
N ILE A 19 -0.85 0.87 -21.08
CA ILE A 19 -2.23 0.42 -20.82
C ILE A 19 -3.05 0.27 -22.10
N THR A 20 -2.50 0.63 -23.26
CA THR A 20 -3.22 0.77 -24.53
C THR A 20 -3.95 -0.50 -24.94
N ALA A 21 -3.31 -1.66 -24.75
CA ALA A 21 -3.91 -2.95 -25.11
C ALA A 21 -5.07 -3.34 -24.18
N ALA A 22 -5.00 -2.96 -22.89
CA ALA A 22 -6.08 -3.19 -21.94
C ALA A 22 -7.31 -2.35 -22.29
N GLU A 23 -7.13 -1.07 -22.64
CA GLU A 23 -8.22 -0.17 -23.04
C GLU A 23 -8.97 -0.63 -24.29
N ARG A 24 -8.27 -1.28 -25.23
CA ARG A 24 -8.86 -1.81 -26.46
C ARG A 24 -9.61 -3.13 -26.27
N THR A 25 -9.60 -3.70 -25.07
CA THR A 25 -10.30 -4.96 -24.79
C THR A 25 -11.82 -4.70 -24.75
N GLU A 26 -12.58 -5.51 -25.47
CA GLU A 26 -14.05 -5.43 -25.48
C GLU A 26 -14.62 -5.56 -24.06
N GLY A 27 -15.58 -4.70 -23.72
CA GLY A 27 -16.18 -4.63 -22.39
C GLY A 27 -15.37 -3.86 -21.34
N ILE A 28 -14.27 -3.19 -21.72
CA ILE A 28 -13.56 -2.22 -20.87
C ILE A 28 -14.18 -0.84 -21.03
N HIS A 29 -14.44 -0.19 -19.90
CA HIS A 29 -14.97 1.18 -19.83
C HIS A 29 -13.87 2.22 -19.59
N GLY A 30 -12.74 1.81 -19.00
CA GLY A 30 -11.60 2.67 -18.79
C GLY A 30 -10.46 1.95 -18.05
N THR A 31 -9.24 2.41 -18.30
CA THR A 31 -8.06 2.07 -17.51
C THR A 31 -7.48 3.38 -16.99
N PHE A 32 -7.31 3.49 -15.68
CA PHE A 32 -6.94 4.73 -15.02
C PHE A 32 -5.57 4.59 -14.36
N THR A 33 -4.75 5.62 -14.53
CA THR A 33 -3.42 5.76 -13.92
C THR A 33 -3.41 7.01 -13.04
N THR A 34 -2.25 7.36 -12.48
CA THR A 34 -2.11 8.61 -11.72
C THR A 34 -2.45 9.86 -12.55
N GLU A 35 -2.27 9.83 -13.86
CA GLU A 35 -2.60 10.96 -14.74
C GLU A 35 -4.10 11.27 -14.78
N ASP A 36 -4.95 10.31 -14.40
CA ASP A 36 -6.40 10.44 -14.37
C ASP A 36 -6.95 10.92 -13.02
N ILE A 37 -6.08 11.12 -12.01
CA ILE A 37 -6.49 11.60 -10.70
C ILE A 37 -6.67 13.12 -10.78
N PRO A 38 -7.91 13.66 -10.63
CA PRO A 38 -8.15 15.10 -10.76
C PRO A 38 -7.67 15.91 -9.55
N GLY A 39 -7.27 15.24 -8.47
CA GLY A 39 -6.83 15.83 -7.21
C GLY A 39 -5.43 15.33 -6.82
N GLU A 40 -5.21 15.19 -5.51
CA GLU A 40 -3.92 14.75 -4.98
C GLU A 40 -3.79 13.22 -5.01
N ASN A 41 -2.63 12.73 -5.47
CA ASN A 41 -2.27 11.32 -5.42
C ASN A 41 -1.56 10.99 -4.09
N GLN A 42 -2.22 11.24 -2.96
CA GLN A 42 -1.66 11.03 -1.61
C GLN A 42 -2.80 10.65 -0.64
N ILE A 43 -2.64 9.53 0.07
CA ILE A 43 -3.66 8.93 0.96
C ILE A 43 -3.13 8.60 2.36
N GLY A 44 -1.86 8.86 2.63
CA GLY A 44 -1.22 8.67 3.92
C GLY A 44 -1.85 9.56 4.99
N ASN A 45 -2.44 8.92 6.01
CA ASN A 45 -3.28 9.60 6.99
C ASN A 45 -2.48 10.29 8.12
N ILE A 46 -1.38 9.67 8.57
CA ILE A 46 -0.53 10.21 9.65
C ILE A 46 0.67 10.95 9.07
N ILE A 47 1.34 10.32 8.10
CA ILE A 47 2.45 10.88 7.35
C ILE A 47 1.99 10.90 5.89
N PRO A 48 2.19 12.00 5.14
CA PRO A 48 1.79 12.09 3.74
C PRO A 48 2.86 11.41 2.85
N ASP A 49 3.00 10.09 2.96
CA ASP A 49 4.02 9.27 2.28
C ASP A 49 3.44 8.13 1.43
N GLU A 50 2.11 8.02 1.30
CA GLU A 50 1.45 6.93 0.57
C GLU A 50 0.69 7.42 -0.67
N PRO A 51 1.17 7.17 -1.90
CA PRO A 51 0.41 7.49 -3.10
C PRO A 51 -0.78 6.52 -3.30
N LEU A 52 -1.89 7.02 -3.85
CA LEU A 52 -3.03 6.16 -4.22
C LEU A 52 -2.65 5.18 -5.34
N LEU A 53 -1.99 5.69 -6.38
CA LEU A 53 -1.40 4.91 -7.47
C LEU A 53 0.08 5.29 -7.61
N ALA A 54 0.96 4.30 -7.64
CA ALA A 54 2.40 4.50 -7.71
C ALA A 54 2.81 5.23 -9.00
N THR A 55 3.72 6.20 -8.85
CA THR A 55 4.31 6.96 -9.96
C THR A 55 5.82 6.92 -9.89
N GLY A 56 6.46 6.43 -10.95
CA GLY A 56 7.91 6.45 -11.09
C GLY A 56 8.67 5.45 -10.20
N GLU A 57 8.19 5.17 -8.99
CA GLU A 57 8.79 4.24 -8.03
C GLU A 57 7.74 3.32 -7.42
N VAL A 58 8.12 2.07 -7.18
CA VAL A 58 7.38 1.08 -6.39
C VAL A 58 8.23 0.61 -5.24
N VAL A 59 7.63 0.43 -4.06
CA VAL A 59 8.32 0.16 -2.78
C VAL A 59 7.77 -1.06 -2.04
N TYR A 60 6.83 -1.81 -2.63
CA TYR A 60 6.43 -3.15 -2.19
C TYR A 60 5.72 -3.94 -3.29
N VAL A 61 5.73 -5.27 -3.17
CA VAL A 61 4.95 -6.16 -4.05
C VAL A 61 3.46 -5.96 -3.78
N GLY A 62 2.69 -5.74 -4.83
CA GLY A 62 1.25 -5.49 -4.73
C GLY A 62 0.87 -4.01 -4.64
N GLN A 63 1.83 -3.08 -4.67
CA GLN A 63 1.53 -1.64 -4.71
C GLN A 63 0.65 -1.28 -5.93
N PRO A 64 -0.48 -0.59 -5.76
CA PRO A 64 -1.36 -0.19 -6.86
C PRO A 64 -0.66 0.72 -7.88
N ILE A 65 -0.86 0.46 -9.17
CA ILE A 65 -0.27 1.23 -10.27
C ILE A 65 -1.36 1.75 -11.22
N ALA A 66 -2.36 0.91 -11.53
CA ALA A 66 -3.47 1.30 -12.39
C ALA A 66 -4.77 0.57 -11.99
N ILE A 67 -5.91 1.13 -12.38
CA ILE A 67 -7.24 0.57 -12.15
C ILE A 67 -7.90 0.28 -13.49
N VAL A 68 -8.34 -0.96 -13.71
CA VAL A 68 -9.05 -1.38 -14.91
C VAL A 68 -10.53 -1.57 -14.57
N VAL A 69 -11.41 -0.86 -15.28
CA VAL A 69 -12.87 -0.93 -15.09
C VAL A 69 -13.53 -1.52 -16.32
N GLY A 70 -14.33 -2.57 -16.14
CA GLY A 70 -15.09 -3.18 -17.23
C GLY A 70 -16.43 -3.76 -16.78
N GLU A 71 -17.19 -4.29 -17.74
CA GLU A 71 -18.55 -4.84 -17.54
C GLU A 71 -18.58 -5.93 -16.47
N SER A 72 -17.57 -6.80 -16.46
CA SER A 72 -17.44 -7.87 -15.47
C SER A 72 -16.05 -7.95 -14.88
N ALA A 73 -15.95 -8.54 -13.69
CA ALA A 73 -14.68 -8.73 -13.02
C ALA A 73 -13.75 -9.71 -13.77
N GLY A 74 -14.31 -10.58 -14.62
CA GLY A 74 -13.57 -11.49 -15.49
C GLY A 74 -12.93 -10.75 -16.67
N ILE A 75 -13.69 -9.87 -17.33
CA ILE A 75 -13.21 -9.03 -18.44
C ILE A 75 -12.11 -8.08 -17.95
N ALA A 76 -12.34 -7.35 -16.84
CA ALA A 76 -11.34 -6.46 -16.26
C ALA A 76 -10.03 -7.20 -15.91
N ARG A 77 -10.13 -8.42 -15.38
CA ARG A 77 -8.95 -9.25 -15.07
C ARG A 77 -8.24 -9.73 -16.33
N ALA A 78 -8.96 -9.98 -17.42
CA ALA A 78 -8.38 -10.37 -18.69
C ALA A 78 -7.63 -9.21 -19.34
N ALA A 79 -8.25 -8.03 -19.41
CA ALA A 79 -7.63 -6.81 -19.93
C ALA A 79 -6.39 -6.41 -19.14
N MET A 80 -6.42 -6.55 -17.81
CA MET A 80 -5.27 -6.27 -16.94
C MET A 80 -4.00 -7.05 -17.34
N ARG A 81 -4.13 -8.26 -17.90
CA ARG A 81 -2.97 -9.05 -18.38
C ARG A 81 -2.33 -8.49 -19.66
N ALA A 82 -3.03 -7.58 -20.36
CA ALA A 82 -2.52 -6.90 -21.53
C ALA A 82 -1.75 -5.61 -21.17
N ILE A 83 -1.79 -5.17 -19.91
CA ILE A 83 -0.96 -4.07 -19.42
C ILE A 83 0.50 -4.55 -19.41
N THR A 84 1.39 -3.73 -19.97
CA THR A 84 2.83 -3.98 -19.91
C THR A 84 3.52 -2.92 -19.09
N MET A 85 4.45 -3.36 -18.25
CA MET A 85 5.25 -2.49 -17.41
C MET A 85 6.71 -2.86 -17.54
N GLU A 86 7.54 -1.88 -17.88
CA GLU A 86 8.99 -1.98 -17.80
C GLU A 86 9.45 -1.29 -16.52
N TYR A 87 10.40 -1.90 -15.84
CA TYR A 87 10.91 -1.41 -14.57
C TYR A 87 12.37 -1.79 -14.38
N ARG A 88 13.04 -1.03 -13.51
CA ARG A 88 14.38 -1.31 -13.02
C ARG A 88 14.30 -1.68 -11.55
N GLU A 89 14.52 -2.95 -11.23
CA GLU A 89 14.56 -3.40 -9.84
C GLU A 89 15.68 -2.71 -9.06
N ARG A 90 15.40 -2.43 -7.79
CA ARG A 90 16.33 -1.86 -6.82
C ARG A 90 16.46 -2.80 -5.62
N PRO A 91 17.59 -2.77 -4.89
CA PRO A 91 17.73 -3.54 -3.66
C PRO A 91 16.61 -3.19 -2.67
N ALA A 92 15.89 -4.21 -2.21
CA ALA A 92 14.84 -4.09 -1.20
C ALA A 92 15.36 -4.62 0.15
N ILE A 93 14.92 -4.01 1.25
CA ILE A 93 15.26 -4.43 2.61
C ILE A 93 14.03 -5.09 3.22
N PHE A 94 14.22 -6.30 3.74
CA PHE A 94 13.14 -7.10 4.31
C PHE A 94 13.30 -7.36 5.81
N ASP A 95 14.47 -7.04 6.39
CA ASP A 95 14.73 -7.17 7.82
C ASP A 95 14.75 -5.77 8.49
N PRO A 96 13.90 -5.51 9.50
CA PRO A 96 13.91 -4.23 10.21
C PRO A 96 15.23 -3.93 10.92
N ARG A 97 16.01 -4.95 11.31
CA ARG A 97 17.35 -4.78 11.91
C ARG A 97 18.38 -4.33 10.88
N GLU A 98 18.27 -4.82 9.64
CA GLU A 98 19.08 -4.32 8.53
C GLU A 98 18.75 -2.86 8.24
N ALA A 99 17.45 -2.51 8.15
CA ALA A 99 17.02 -1.13 7.96
C ALA A 99 17.54 -0.21 9.07
N HIS A 100 17.45 -0.64 10.34
CA HIS A 100 17.99 0.09 11.49
C HIS A 100 19.50 0.29 11.39
N ALA A 101 20.27 -0.76 11.05
CA ALA A 101 21.71 -0.68 10.89
C ALA A 101 22.14 0.28 9.77
N GLN A 102 21.30 0.46 8.74
CA GLN A 102 21.49 1.40 7.64
C GLN A 102 20.94 2.81 7.93
N GLY A 103 20.33 3.04 9.10
CA GLY A 103 19.70 4.31 9.46
C GLY A 103 18.41 4.61 8.69
N GLN A 104 17.80 3.62 8.05
CA GLN A 104 16.55 3.75 7.30
C GLN A 104 15.36 3.61 8.26
N LEU A 105 15.06 4.68 8.98
CA LEU A 105 13.98 4.72 9.97
C LEU A 105 12.79 5.52 9.45
N ILE A 106 11.58 4.97 9.64
CA ILE A 106 10.32 5.66 9.30
C ILE A 106 10.05 6.81 10.29
N ALA A 107 10.44 6.65 11.56
CA ALA A 107 10.28 7.65 12.59
C ALA A 107 11.46 7.63 13.59
N PRO A 108 11.71 8.73 14.32
CA PRO A 108 12.73 8.76 15.37
C PRO A 108 12.47 7.71 16.47
N PRO A 109 13.52 7.16 17.11
CA PRO A 109 13.36 6.24 18.22
C PRO A 109 12.56 6.85 19.37
N VAL A 110 11.53 6.15 19.81
CA VAL A 110 10.76 6.52 21.01
C VAL A 110 11.44 5.87 22.22
N THR A 111 11.99 6.70 23.11
CA THR A 111 12.65 6.24 24.34
C THR A 111 11.79 6.60 25.55
N SER A 112 11.51 5.62 26.41
CA SER A 112 10.86 5.83 27.71
C SER A 112 11.81 5.36 28.82
N SER A 113 11.96 6.16 29.86
CA SER A 113 12.79 5.82 31.02
C SER A 113 12.12 6.30 32.31
N LEU A 114 12.30 5.55 33.39
CA LEU A 114 11.72 5.87 34.69
C LEU A 114 12.68 5.46 35.81
N GLY A 115 12.97 6.39 36.72
CA GLY A 115 13.85 6.15 37.87
C GLY A 115 15.34 6.08 37.50
N ASN A 116 16.12 5.42 38.35
CA ASN A 116 17.56 5.23 38.16
C ASN A 116 17.84 3.73 37.97
N LEU A 117 18.04 3.32 36.72
CA LEU A 117 18.28 1.93 36.35
C LEU A 117 19.61 1.41 36.91
N ASP A 118 20.67 2.22 36.89
CA ASP A 118 22.00 1.84 37.39
C ASP A 118 21.98 1.45 38.87
N GLU A 119 21.19 2.16 39.68
CA GLU A 119 20.98 1.84 41.09
C GLU A 119 20.01 0.67 41.31
N ALA A 120 19.03 0.50 40.42
CA ALA A 120 18.07 -0.60 40.50
C ALA A 120 18.77 -1.96 40.26
N TRP A 121 19.61 -2.05 39.22
CA TRP A 121 20.31 -3.29 38.87
C TRP A 121 21.18 -3.83 40.00
N LYS A 122 21.87 -2.95 40.73
CA LYS A 122 22.73 -3.33 41.88
C LYS A 122 21.95 -3.97 43.03
N LYS A 123 20.63 -3.76 43.09
CA LYS A 123 19.75 -4.27 44.16
C LYS A 123 19.05 -5.58 43.76
N CYS A 124 19.21 -6.05 42.52
CA CYS A 124 18.59 -7.28 42.05
C CYS A 124 19.35 -8.51 42.55
N HIS A 125 18.63 -9.53 43.03
CA HIS A 125 19.22 -10.83 43.39
C HIS A 125 19.54 -11.69 42.16
N MET A 126 18.81 -11.47 41.05
CA MET A 126 18.99 -12.14 39.77
C MET A 126 18.57 -11.17 38.67
N VAL A 127 19.31 -11.19 37.57
CA VAL A 127 18.97 -10.51 36.32
C VAL A 127 18.86 -11.58 35.24
N VAL A 128 17.77 -11.57 34.49
CA VAL A 128 17.55 -12.49 33.37
C VAL A 128 17.41 -11.66 32.11
N GLU A 129 18.22 -11.98 31.11
CA GLU A 129 18.22 -11.33 29.81
C GLU A 129 17.82 -12.33 28.74
N GLY A 130 17.16 -11.84 27.70
CA GLY A 130 16.73 -12.67 26.59
C GLY A 130 16.17 -11.83 25.46
N THR A 131 15.87 -12.51 24.35
CA THR A 131 15.23 -11.92 23.17
C THR A 131 13.96 -12.68 22.86
N ALA A 132 12.92 -11.96 22.47
CA ALA A 132 11.68 -12.53 21.98
C ALA A 132 11.37 -11.93 20.60
N GLU A 133 10.78 -12.73 19.73
CA GLU A 133 10.36 -12.32 18.40
C GLU A 133 8.88 -12.66 18.20
N SER A 134 8.18 -11.80 17.47
CA SER A 134 6.81 -12.02 17.02
C SER A 134 6.74 -11.72 15.53
N GLY A 135 6.20 -12.67 14.76
CA GLY A 135 5.98 -12.48 13.33
C GLY A 135 4.78 -11.61 13.03
N GLY A 136 4.55 -11.36 11.73
CA GLY A 136 3.35 -10.72 11.24
C GLY A 136 2.11 -11.62 11.35
N GLN A 137 0.94 -10.99 11.39
CA GLN A 137 -0.35 -11.65 11.39
C GLN A 137 -1.31 -10.89 10.48
N GLU A 138 -1.98 -11.60 9.58
CA GLU A 138 -3.07 -11.03 8.78
C GLU A 138 -4.37 -11.06 9.60
N HIS A 139 -5.21 -10.03 9.42
CA HIS A 139 -6.50 -9.90 10.09
C HIS A 139 -7.43 -11.06 9.75
N LEU A 140 -7.41 -11.50 8.48
CA LEU A 140 -8.19 -12.62 7.98
C LEU A 140 -9.70 -12.47 8.25
N TYR A 141 -10.21 -11.24 8.11
CA TYR A 141 -11.65 -10.99 8.15
C TYR A 141 -12.38 -11.80 7.07
N LEU A 142 -13.58 -12.29 7.40
CA LEU A 142 -14.35 -13.16 6.49
C LEU A 142 -14.89 -12.41 5.27
N GLU A 143 -15.25 -11.13 5.43
CA GLU A 143 -15.64 -10.25 4.35
C GLU A 143 -14.43 -9.47 3.86
N THR A 144 -14.00 -9.72 2.62
CA THR A 144 -12.86 -9.00 2.03
C THR A 144 -13.20 -7.54 1.73
N GLN A 145 -12.16 -6.70 1.58
CA GLN A 145 -12.31 -5.28 1.22
C GLN A 145 -13.29 -5.08 0.05
N GLY A 146 -14.27 -4.21 0.28
CA GLY A 146 -15.36 -3.95 -0.65
C GLY A 146 -15.86 -2.52 -0.53
N THR A 147 -16.00 -1.86 -1.67
CA THR A 147 -16.52 -0.49 -1.77
C THR A 147 -17.39 -0.36 -3.01
N LEU A 148 -18.53 0.31 -2.86
CA LEU A 148 -19.40 0.75 -3.94
C LEU A 148 -19.49 2.27 -3.90
N ALA A 149 -19.02 2.91 -4.96
CA ALA A 149 -19.15 4.35 -5.17
C ALA A 149 -20.12 4.63 -6.32
N TYR A 150 -21.05 5.55 -6.12
CA TYR A 150 -21.98 5.96 -7.18
C TYR A 150 -22.37 7.44 -7.06
N PRO A 151 -22.53 8.13 -8.20
CA PRO A 151 -22.98 9.51 -8.21
C PRO A 151 -24.42 9.61 -7.72
N THR A 152 -24.71 10.74 -7.11
CA THR A 152 -26.04 11.16 -6.64
C THR A 152 -26.33 12.57 -7.17
N GLU A 153 -27.49 13.12 -6.83
CA GLU A 153 -27.88 14.46 -7.27
C GLU A 153 -26.86 15.55 -6.87
N ASN A 154 -26.84 16.64 -7.63
CA ASN A 154 -25.98 17.82 -7.37
C ASN A 154 -24.47 17.52 -7.37
N GLY A 155 -24.02 16.56 -8.19
CA GLY A 155 -22.59 16.26 -8.35
C GLY A 155 -21.96 15.60 -7.12
N ARG A 156 -22.77 15.05 -6.22
CA ARG A 156 -22.29 14.37 -5.01
C ARG A 156 -22.00 12.90 -5.29
N LEU A 157 -21.03 12.33 -4.59
CA LEU A 157 -20.76 10.89 -4.60
C LEU A 157 -21.25 10.26 -3.29
N LYS A 158 -21.87 9.08 -3.37
CA LYS A 158 -22.12 8.23 -2.21
C LYS A 158 -21.19 7.02 -2.27
N VAL A 159 -20.50 6.78 -1.16
CA VAL A 159 -19.58 5.65 -0.99
C VAL A 159 -20.13 4.75 0.11
N VAL A 160 -20.31 3.47 -0.21
CA VAL A 160 -20.67 2.41 0.74
C VAL A 160 -19.46 1.49 0.86
N SER A 161 -18.89 1.37 2.05
CA SER A 161 -17.62 0.67 2.26
C SER A 161 -17.61 -0.09 3.58
N GLY A 162 -16.94 -1.24 3.59
CA GLY A 162 -16.59 -1.96 4.82
C GLY A 162 -15.40 -1.32 5.52
N THR A 163 -15.63 -0.22 6.25
CA THR A 163 -14.59 0.60 6.90
C THR A 163 -14.83 0.81 8.39
N GLN A 164 -13.76 1.01 9.16
CA GLN A 164 -13.80 1.41 10.56
C GLN A 164 -13.68 2.94 10.75
N ALA A 165 -13.30 3.68 9.71
CA ALA A 165 -13.00 5.11 9.77
C ALA A 165 -13.74 5.89 8.65
N PRO A 166 -15.08 6.01 8.72
CA PRO A 166 -15.87 6.60 7.63
C PRO A 166 -15.59 8.09 7.37
N SER A 167 -14.92 8.80 8.28
CA SER A 167 -14.55 10.21 8.11
C SER A 167 -13.29 10.42 7.26
N THR A 168 -12.51 9.36 7.02
CA THR A 168 -11.26 9.40 6.25
C THR A 168 -11.37 8.59 4.94
N VAL A 169 -12.60 8.40 4.45
CA VAL A 169 -12.95 7.67 3.22
C VAL A 169 -13.49 8.63 2.18
#